data_AF-A0A0A2TA23-F1
#
_entry.id   AF-A0A0A2TA23-F1
#
_cell.length_a   1.000
_cell.length_b   1.000
_cell.length_c   1.000
_cell.angle_alpha   90.00
_cell.angle_beta   90.00
_cell.angle_gamma   90.00
#
_symmetry.space_group_name_H-M   'P 1'
#
loop_
_entity.id
_entity.type
_entity.pdbx_description
1 polymer ?
#
loop_
_entity_poly.entity_id
_entity_poly.type
_entity_poly.pdbx_seq_one_letter_code
_entity_poly.pdbx_strand_id
1 'polypeptide(L)'
;MLTKFLKVVIVNAGIVGTGVIKERFENPELLVTLPFSIMTHAISPSPEVEFACPYRKQLHEMCSDATFFDRMTIIPVNKYLERQKVPLSKEAFIAIKNDIEHSKQMEEPRDPHQQIRDFWQQSRNQREIAQAFHNSGEREGAALHNSLASGFSLKATLAEHALAHNMNAVDENVHGFNI
;
A
#
# COMPACT_ATOMS: atom_id res chain seq x y z
N MET A 1 14.70 -8.86 -4.19
CA MET A 1 13.34 -8.54 -3.66
C MET A 1 12.82 -7.18 -4.16
N LEU A 2 13.64 -6.12 -4.18
CA LEU A 2 13.26 -4.77 -4.65
C LEU A 2 12.64 -4.72 -6.07
N THR A 3 13.16 -5.50 -7.01
CA THR A 3 12.71 -5.54 -8.42
C THR A 3 11.33 -6.18 -8.63
N LYS A 4 10.87 -7.03 -7.71
CA LYS A 4 9.54 -7.65 -7.77
C LYS A 4 8.44 -6.70 -7.25
N PHE A 5 8.74 -5.94 -6.20
CA PHE A 5 7.86 -4.87 -5.70
C PHE A 5 7.72 -3.72 -6.72
N LEU A 6 8.82 -3.38 -7.40
CA LEU A 6 8.87 -2.34 -8.42
C LEU A 6 7.91 -2.59 -9.60
N LYS A 7 7.81 -3.85 -10.06
CA LYS A 7 6.85 -4.22 -11.10
C LYS A 7 5.39 -4.04 -10.65
N VAL A 8 5.07 -4.35 -9.39
CA VAL A 8 3.68 -4.25 -8.90
C VAL A 8 3.23 -2.80 -8.78
N VAL A 9 4.09 -1.91 -8.29
CA VAL A 9 3.74 -0.48 -8.14
C VAL A 9 3.62 0.22 -9.50
N ILE A 10 4.53 -0.06 -10.44
CA ILE A 10 4.50 0.53 -11.80
C ILE A 10 3.33 -0.03 -12.63
N VAL A 11 3.05 -1.34 -12.55
CA VAL A 11 1.92 -1.94 -13.29
C VAL A 11 0.58 -1.43 -12.76
N ASN A 12 0.43 -1.24 -11.44
CA ASN A 12 -0.81 -0.72 -10.87
C ASN A 12 -1.03 0.77 -11.14
N ALA A 13 0.03 1.59 -11.24
CA ALA A 13 -0.07 2.97 -11.67
C ALA A 13 -0.39 3.11 -13.18
N GLY A 14 -0.03 2.11 -13.99
CA GLY A 14 -0.38 2.05 -15.42
C GLY A 14 -1.85 1.69 -15.70
N ILE A 15 -2.54 1.04 -14.76
CA ILE A 15 -3.97 0.68 -14.85
C ILE A 15 -4.86 1.78 -14.24
N VAL A 16 -4.43 3.04 -14.32
CA VAL A 16 -5.28 4.20 -13.98
C VAL A 16 -6.18 4.60 -15.17
N GLY A 17 -5.94 4.04 -16.36
CA GLY A 17 -6.75 4.31 -17.54
C GLY A 17 -7.71 3.18 -17.88
N THR A 18 -8.94 3.21 -17.36
CA THR A 18 -10.20 2.79 -18.04
C THR A 18 -11.45 2.84 -17.13
N GLY A 19 -11.53 3.77 -16.18
CA GLY A 19 -12.72 3.95 -15.33
C GLY A 19 -13.12 5.42 -15.26
N VAL A 20 -14.24 5.78 -15.89
CA VAL A 20 -14.75 7.15 -16.00
C VAL A 20 -15.21 7.68 -14.64
N ILE A 21 -14.36 8.40 -13.93
CA ILE A 21 -14.74 9.54 -13.12
C ILE A 21 -13.76 10.66 -13.48
N LYS A 22 -14.28 11.79 -13.96
CA LYS A 22 -13.49 13.00 -14.26
C LYS A 22 -13.11 13.68 -12.93
N GLU A 23 -12.44 12.94 -12.04
CA GLU A 23 -11.91 13.53 -10.82
C GLU A 23 -10.80 14.50 -11.21
N ARG A 24 -11.00 15.78 -10.86
CA ARG A 24 -10.00 16.80 -11.05
C ARG A 24 -9.02 16.69 -9.89
N PHE A 25 -7.82 16.19 -10.18
CA PHE A 25 -6.68 16.22 -9.28
C PHE A 25 -6.14 17.66 -9.18
N GLU A 26 -5.86 18.11 -7.97
CA GLU A 26 -5.21 19.38 -7.66
C GLU A 26 -3.71 19.30 -7.91
N ASN A 27 -3.10 18.14 -7.63
CA ASN A 27 -1.70 17.86 -7.92
C ASN A 27 -1.49 16.45 -8.53
N PRO A 28 -1.79 16.25 -9.82
CA PRO A 28 -1.67 14.94 -10.48
C PRO A 28 -0.22 14.40 -10.51
N GLU A 29 0.79 15.24 -10.31
CA GLU A 29 2.19 14.80 -10.30
C GLU A 29 2.49 13.86 -9.12
N LEU A 30 1.74 14.00 -8.02
CA LEU A 30 1.85 13.14 -6.82
C LEU A 30 1.64 11.67 -7.14
N LEU A 31 0.81 11.35 -8.15
CA LEU A 31 0.55 9.98 -8.57
C LEU A 31 1.82 9.28 -9.08
N VAL A 32 2.80 10.05 -9.56
CA VAL A 32 4.08 9.56 -10.05
C VAL A 32 5.17 9.81 -9.01
N THR A 33 5.27 11.02 -8.47
CA THR A 33 6.41 11.42 -7.62
C THR A 33 6.44 10.69 -6.28
N LEU A 34 5.29 10.29 -5.72
CA LEU A 34 5.25 9.55 -4.47
C LEU A 34 5.88 8.15 -4.57
N PRO A 35 5.50 7.29 -5.54
CA PRO A 35 6.24 6.06 -5.82
C PRO A 35 7.74 6.28 -6.03
N PHE A 36 8.10 7.31 -6.81
CA PHE A 36 9.51 7.63 -7.06
C PHE A 36 10.26 8.04 -5.80
N SER A 37 9.62 8.75 -4.87
CA SER A 37 10.25 9.17 -3.60
C SER A 37 10.64 7.97 -2.72
N ILE A 38 9.85 6.90 -2.74
CA ILE A 38 10.17 5.64 -2.05
C ILE A 38 11.40 5.01 -2.68
N MET A 39 11.44 4.96 -4.03
CA MET A 39 12.55 4.36 -4.76
C MET A 39 13.86 5.12 -4.54
N THR A 40 13.83 6.44 -4.64
CA THR A 40 15.04 7.26 -4.48
C THR A 40 15.55 7.20 -3.06
N HIS A 41 14.68 7.15 -2.06
CA HIS A 41 15.06 7.00 -0.64
C HIS A 41 15.81 5.69 -0.36
N ALA A 42 15.43 4.61 -1.03
CA ALA A 42 16.13 3.33 -0.92
C ALA A 42 17.57 3.36 -1.48
N ILE A 43 17.86 4.29 -2.39
CA ILE A 43 19.19 4.48 -2.99
C ILE A 43 19.98 5.55 -2.23
N SER A 44 19.32 6.65 -1.88
CA SER A 44 19.87 7.81 -1.21
C SER A 44 18.84 8.35 -0.22
N PRO A 45 19.06 8.19 1.10
CA PRO A 45 18.12 8.67 2.10
C PRO A 45 17.77 10.14 1.92
N SER A 46 16.48 10.45 2.04
CA SER A 46 15.96 11.81 1.91
C SER A 46 16.52 12.69 3.03
N PRO A 47 16.91 13.94 2.74
CA PRO A 47 17.39 14.87 3.76
C PRO A 47 16.34 15.06 4.86
N GLU A 48 16.80 15.43 6.06
CA GLU A 48 15.91 15.77 7.16
C GLU A 48 15.04 16.98 6.82
N VAL A 49 13.80 16.96 7.32
CA VAL A 49 12.81 18.01 7.08
C VAL A 49 12.16 18.37 8.41
N GLU A 50 12.03 19.67 8.68
CA GLU A 50 11.22 20.15 9.79
C GLU A 50 9.74 20.13 9.39
N PHE A 51 8.91 19.44 10.17
CA PHE A 51 7.49 19.30 9.90
C PHE A 51 6.69 20.45 10.49
N ALA A 52 6.11 21.28 9.63
CA ALA A 52 5.15 22.31 10.02
C ALA A 52 3.76 21.71 10.27
N CYS A 53 3.39 20.64 9.56
CA CYS A 53 2.13 19.94 9.79
C CYS A 53 2.22 19.01 11.02
N PRO A 54 1.42 19.22 12.08
CA PRO A 54 1.51 18.43 13.31
C PRO A 54 1.19 16.95 13.09
N TYR A 55 0.24 16.63 12.21
CA TYR A 55 -0.10 15.25 11.89
C TYR A 55 0.98 14.54 11.07
N ARG A 56 1.68 15.25 10.18
CA ARG A 56 2.84 14.69 9.48
C ARG A 56 3.99 14.42 10.44
N LYS A 57 4.25 15.34 11.37
CA LYS A 57 5.25 15.13 12.43
C LYS A 57 4.94 13.87 13.24
N GLN A 58 3.72 13.74 13.75
CA GLN A 58 3.29 12.56 14.51
C GLN A 58 3.40 11.27 13.69
N LEU A 59 2.95 11.29 12.43
CA LEU A 59 3.06 10.13 11.54
C LEU A 59 4.53 9.73 11.33
N HIS A 60 5.42 10.71 11.16
CA HIS A 60 6.84 10.46 11.00
C HIS A 60 7.45 9.79 12.24
N GLU A 61 7.17 10.33 13.42
CA GLU A 61 7.64 9.80 14.71
C GLU A 61 7.16 8.37 14.94
N MET A 62 5.88 8.09 14.65
CA MET A 62 5.30 6.74 14.78
C MET A 62 5.95 5.70 13.88
N CYS A 63 6.42 6.11 12.69
CA CYS A 63 7.03 5.21 11.73
C CYS A 63 8.44 4.78 12.16
N SER A 64 9.15 5.58 12.95
CA SER A 64 10.49 5.22 13.46
C SER A 64 10.48 3.90 14.23
N ASP A 65 9.39 3.62 14.94
CA ASP A 65 9.13 2.40 15.74
C ASP A 65 8.20 1.40 15.02
N ALA A 66 8.00 1.56 13.71
CA ALA A 66 7.15 0.68 12.90
C ALA A 66 7.96 -0.43 12.20
N THR A 67 7.26 -1.23 11.38
CA THR A 67 7.92 -2.29 10.63
C THR A 67 8.96 -1.70 9.66
N PHE A 68 9.91 -2.52 9.21
CA PHE A 68 10.86 -2.08 8.18
C PHE A 68 10.14 -1.56 6.92
N PHE A 69 9.02 -2.19 6.55
CA PHE A 69 8.23 -1.78 5.41
C PHE A 69 7.66 -0.37 5.58
N ASP A 70 7.07 -0.08 6.74
CA ASP A 70 6.49 1.24 7.05
C ASP A 70 7.57 2.33 7.02
N ARG A 71 8.75 2.05 7.59
CA ARG A 71 9.89 2.99 7.56
C ARG A 71 10.33 3.29 6.14
N MET A 72 10.46 2.27 5.29
CA MET A 72 10.96 2.45 3.93
C MET A 72 9.95 3.10 2.98
N THR A 73 8.67 3.15 3.34
CA THR A 73 7.60 3.65 2.47
C THR A 73 7.00 4.96 2.98
N ILE A 74 6.63 5.03 4.26
CA ILE A 74 5.91 6.17 4.82
C ILE A 74 6.86 7.36 5.04
N ILE A 75 8.07 7.13 5.57
CA ILE A 75 9.04 8.21 5.82
C ILE A 75 9.35 9.02 4.56
N PRO A 76 9.77 8.40 3.42
CA PRO A 76 10.08 9.18 2.22
C PRO A 76 8.89 9.92 1.64
N VAL A 77 7.71 9.29 1.61
CA VAL A 77 6.46 9.91 1.17
C VAL A 77 6.13 11.11 2.06
N ASN A 78 6.23 10.95 3.37
CA ASN A 78 5.88 11.99 4.33
C ASN A 78 6.85 13.18 4.26
N LYS A 79 8.16 12.93 4.13
CA LYS A 79 9.18 13.98 3.89
C LYS A 79 8.97 14.70 2.54
N TYR A 80 8.56 13.97 1.50
CA TYR A 80 8.27 14.59 0.20
C TYR A 80 7.04 15.50 0.27
N LEU A 81 5.94 15.00 0.82
CA LEU A 81 4.68 15.75 0.92
C LEU A 81 4.80 16.99 1.83
N GLU A 82 5.60 16.92 2.89
CA GLU A 82 5.94 18.09 3.70
C GLU A 82 6.64 19.18 2.86
N ARG A 83 7.64 18.81 2.05
CA ARG A 83 8.32 19.76 1.15
C ARG A 83 7.39 20.38 0.10
N GLN A 84 6.43 19.61 -0.39
CA GLN A 84 5.40 20.08 -1.31
C GLN A 84 4.26 20.84 -0.62
N LYS A 85 4.30 20.98 0.72
CA LYS A 85 3.28 21.62 1.54
C LYS A 85 1.88 21.03 1.33
N VAL A 86 1.81 19.73 1.02
CA VAL A 86 0.53 19.03 0.91
C VAL A 86 0.03 18.78 2.33
N PRO A 87 -1.16 19.24 2.72
CA PRO A 87 -1.67 19.02 4.07
C PRO A 87 -1.88 17.52 4.34
N LEU A 88 -2.02 17.16 5.62
CA LEU A 88 -2.52 15.85 6.03
C LEU A 88 -3.66 16.11 7.01
N SER A 89 -4.87 15.69 6.65
CA SER A 89 -6.03 15.84 7.54
C SER A 89 -5.92 14.95 8.77
N LYS A 90 -6.67 15.28 9.81
CA LYS A 90 -6.75 14.47 11.04
C LYS A 90 -7.35 13.10 10.73
N GLU A 91 -8.35 13.05 9.87
CA GLU A 91 -9.07 11.84 9.48
C GLU A 91 -8.16 10.89 8.70
N ALA A 92 -7.41 11.41 7.72
CA ALA A 92 -6.43 10.64 6.97
C ALA A 92 -5.31 10.14 7.89
N PHE A 93 -4.82 10.98 8.80
CA PHE A 93 -3.86 10.58 9.82
C PHE A 93 -4.35 9.41 10.70
N ILE A 94 -5.59 9.49 11.21
CA ILE A 94 -6.17 8.41 12.04
C ILE A 94 -6.28 7.11 11.24
N ALA A 95 -6.71 7.17 9.98
CA ALA A 95 -6.82 5.98 9.14
C ALA A 95 -5.46 5.32 8.91
N ILE A 96 -4.42 6.10 8.58
CA ILE A 96 -3.06 5.59 8.41
C ILE A 96 -2.52 5.02 9.73
N LYS A 97 -2.75 5.72 10.83
CA LYS A 97 -2.34 5.25 12.17
C LYS A 97 -2.91 3.87 12.48
N ASN A 98 -4.21 3.67 12.26
CA ASN A 98 -4.87 2.40 12.51
C ASN A 98 -4.28 1.26 11.66
N ASP A 99 -3.92 1.55 10.40
CA ASP A 99 -3.27 0.58 9.51
C ASP A 99 -1.85 0.21 9.96
N ILE A 100 -1.07 1.18 10.44
CA ILE A 100 0.27 0.93 11.03
C ILE A 100 0.13 0.07 12.30
N GLU A 101 -0.80 0.42 13.19
CA GLU A 101 -1.05 -0.34 14.41
C GLU A 101 -1.50 -1.77 14.12
N HIS A 102 -2.32 -1.96 13.09
CA HIS A 102 -2.71 -3.29 12.61
C HIS A 102 -1.51 -4.06 12.03
N SER A 103 -0.70 -3.42 11.19
CA SER A 103 0.48 -4.03 10.56
C SER A 103 1.51 -4.50 11.59
N LYS A 104 1.65 -3.79 12.72
CA LYS A 104 2.52 -4.22 13.84
C LYS A 104 2.06 -5.52 14.51
N GLN A 105 0.77 -5.86 14.41
CA GLN A 105 0.19 -7.07 15.00
C GLN A 105 0.22 -8.25 14.02
N MET A 106 0.54 -8.01 12.75
CA MET A 106 0.64 -9.08 11.76
C MET A 106 1.93 -9.87 11.97
N GLU A 107 1.79 -11.17 12.18
CA GLU A 107 2.91 -12.11 12.17
C GLU A 107 3.29 -12.48 10.73
N GLU A 108 4.51 -12.99 10.51
CA GLU A 108 4.84 -13.58 9.21
C GLU A 108 3.86 -14.73 8.90
N PRO A 109 3.22 -14.73 7.72
CA PRO A 109 2.19 -15.71 7.40
C PRO A 109 2.79 -17.12 7.40
N ARG A 110 2.24 -17.96 8.29
CA ARG A 110 2.70 -19.34 8.51
C ARG A 110 2.18 -20.33 7.46
N ASP A 111 1.11 -19.97 6.74
CA ASP A 111 0.51 -20.78 5.68
C ASP A 111 -0.13 -19.92 4.56
N PRO A 112 -0.36 -20.49 3.35
CA PRO A 112 -0.93 -19.76 2.21
C PRO A 112 -2.32 -19.17 2.44
N HIS A 113 -3.19 -19.79 3.25
CA HIS A 113 -4.50 -19.23 3.57
C HIS A 113 -4.40 -18.01 4.47
N GLN A 114 -3.46 -18.01 5.43
CA GLN A 114 -3.17 -16.81 6.22
C GLN A 114 -2.69 -15.67 5.31
N GLN A 115 -1.78 -15.96 4.37
CA GLN A 115 -1.31 -14.95 3.41
C GLN A 115 -2.44 -14.35 2.55
N ILE A 116 -3.38 -15.18 2.09
CA ILE A 116 -4.56 -14.72 1.35
C ILE A 116 -5.43 -13.80 2.23
N ARG A 117 -5.70 -14.19 3.48
CA ARG A 117 -6.46 -13.37 4.44
C ARG A 117 -5.78 -12.03 4.69
N ASP A 118 -4.46 -12.03 4.83
CA ASP A 118 -3.65 -10.83 5.04
C ASP A 118 -3.76 -9.88 3.84
N PHE A 119 -3.68 -10.39 2.61
CA PHE A 119 -3.88 -9.56 1.41
C PHE A 119 -5.30 -8.96 1.34
N TRP A 120 -6.33 -9.73 1.68
CA TRP A 120 -7.69 -9.20 1.74
C TRP A 120 -7.85 -8.12 2.82
N GLN A 121 -7.24 -8.32 4.00
CA GLN A 121 -7.27 -7.32 5.08
C GLN A 121 -6.53 -6.04 4.68
N GLN A 122 -5.34 -6.15 4.10
CA GLN A 122 -4.61 -4.99 3.56
C GLN A 122 -5.42 -4.26 2.49
N SER A 123 -6.10 -5.00 1.60
CA SER A 123 -7.00 -4.39 0.62
C SER A 123 -8.14 -3.60 1.27
N ARG A 124 -8.71 -4.08 2.38
CA ARG A 124 -9.75 -3.36 3.14
C ARG A 124 -9.19 -2.10 3.80
N ASN A 125 -8.09 -2.21 4.54
CA ASN A 125 -7.47 -1.07 5.22
C ASN A 125 -7.14 0.07 4.24
N GLN A 126 -6.59 -0.28 3.07
CA GLN A 126 -6.26 0.72 2.05
C GLN A 126 -7.51 1.42 1.47
N ARG A 127 -8.67 0.73 1.37
CA ARG A 127 -9.94 1.39 1.01
C ARG A 127 -10.44 2.33 2.10
N GLU A 128 -10.30 1.95 3.37
CA GLU A 128 -10.68 2.81 4.50
C GLU A 128 -9.83 4.09 4.53
N ILE A 129 -8.52 3.96 4.31
CA ILE A 129 -7.64 5.10 4.16
C ILE A 129 -8.06 5.95 2.95
N ALA A 130 -8.30 5.33 1.79
CA ALA A 130 -8.73 6.06 0.59
C ALA A 130 -10.02 6.87 0.84
N GLN A 131 -10.97 6.28 1.56
CA GLN A 131 -12.22 6.97 1.94
C GLN A 131 -11.96 8.16 2.86
N ALA A 132 -11.04 8.03 3.82
CA ALA A 132 -10.66 9.14 4.71
C ALA A 132 -10.05 10.30 3.91
N PHE A 133 -9.11 10.01 3.00
CA PHE A 133 -8.53 11.01 2.09
C PHE A 133 -9.61 11.67 1.21
N HIS A 134 -10.52 10.88 0.63
CA HIS A 134 -11.59 11.40 -0.22
C HIS A 134 -12.52 12.34 0.56
N ASN A 135 -12.92 11.95 1.77
CA ASN A 135 -13.78 12.76 2.65
C ASN A 135 -13.11 14.07 3.09
N SER A 136 -11.78 14.11 3.15
CA SER A 136 -11.00 15.30 3.47
C SER A 136 -10.66 16.16 2.25
N GLY A 137 -11.12 15.79 1.04
CA GLY A 137 -10.82 16.50 -0.20
C GLY A 137 -9.45 16.20 -0.81
N GLU A 138 -8.68 15.29 -0.23
CA GLU A 138 -7.34 14.90 -0.67
C GLU A 138 -7.41 13.79 -1.74
N ARG A 139 -7.81 14.15 -2.96
CA ARG A 139 -8.16 13.18 -4.03
C ARG A 139 -7.01 12.31 -4.50
N GLU A 140 -5.80 12.85 -4.57
CA GLU A 140 -4.60 12.10 -4.99
C GLU A 140 -4.26 11.01 -3.97
N GLY A 141 -4.36 11.33 -2.68
CA GLY A 141 -4.19 10.37 -1.61
C GLY A 141 -5.23 9.25 -1.74
N ALA A 142 -6.50 9.61 -1.97
CA ALA A 142 -7.57 8.64 -2.19
C ALA A 142 -7.30 7.72 -3.40
N ALA A 143 -6.89 8.29 -4.54
CA ALA A 143 -6.58 7.54 -5.75
C ALA A 143 -5.41 6.56 -5.58
N LEU A 144 -4.35 6.98 -4.89
CA LEU A 144 -3.20 6.12 -4.59
C LEU A 144 -3.58 4.96 -3.67
N HIS A 145 -4.30 5.24 -2.60
CA HIS A 145 -4.74 4.20 -1.66
C HIS A 145 -5.76 3.23 -2.29
N ASN A 146 -6.65 3.71 -3.18
CA ASN A 146 -7.50 2.83 -4.00
C ASN A 146 -6.68 1.94 -4.93
N SER A 147 -5.62 2.47 -5.53
CA SER A 147 -4.71 1.69 -6.39
C SER A 147 -3.97 0.61 -5.60
N LEU A 148 -3.53 0.91 -4.37
CA LEU A 148 -2.94 -0.06 -3.45
C LEU A 148 -3.95 -1.14 -3.04
N ALA A 149 -5.18 -0.74 -2.71
CA ALA A 149 -6.26 -1.67 -2.38
C ALA A 149 -6.53 -2.67 -3.51
N SER A 150 -6.59 -2.19 -4.74
CA SER A 150 -6.73 -3.03 -5.95
C SER A 150 -5.54 -3.97 -6.11
N GLY A 151 -4.32 -3.49 -5.88
CA GLY A 151 -3.11 -4.31 -5.92
C GLY A 151 -3.13 -5.46 -4.92
N PHE A 152 -3.56 -5.23 -3.68
CA PHE A 152 -3.69 -6.29 -2.67
C PHE A 152 -4.83 -7.27 -2.99
N SER A 153 -5.97 -6.79 -3.49
CA SER A 153 -7.07 -7.66 -3.95
C SER A 153 -6.63 -8.58 -5.08
N LEU A 154 -5.84 -8.06 -6.04
CA LEU A 154 -5.27 -8.87 -7.12
C LEU A 154 -4.29 -9.91 -6.59
N LYS A 155 -3.42 -9.56 -5.63
CA LYS A 155 -2.52 -10.52 -4.98
C LYS A 155 -3.29 -11.65 -4.27
N ALA A 156 -4.37 -11.32 -3.56
CA ALA A 156 -5.22 -12.31 -2.92
C ALA A 156 -5.83 -13.27 -3.95
N THR A 157 -6.42 -12.73 -5.02
CA THR A 157 -7.02 -13.50 -6.11
C THR A 157 -6.01 -14.44 -6.78
N LEU A 158 -4.80 -13.96 -7.08
CA LEU A 158 -3.75 -14.78 -7.68
C LEU A 158 -3.27 -15.88 -6.73
N ALA A 159 -3.17 -15.60 -5.44
CA ALA A 159 -2.78 -16.58 -4.43
C ALA A 159 -3.88 -17.65 -4.23
N GLU A 160 -5.16 -17.28 -4.24
CA GLU A 160 -6.29 -18.19 -4.22
C GLU A 160 -6.28 -19.14 -5.42
N HIS A 161 -6.08 -18.60 -6.63
CA HIS A 161 -5.95 -19.41 -7.84
C HIS A 161 -4.76 -20.39 -7.76
N ALA A 162 -3.59 -19.92 -7.33
CA ALA A 162 -2.41 -20.77 -7.20
C ALA A 162 -2.63 -21.91 -6.18
N LEU A 163 -3.29 -21.62 -5.06
CA LEU A 163 -3.60 -22.61 -4.03
C LEU A 163 -4.57 -23.67 -4.54
N ALA A 164 -5.64 -23.25 -5.24
CA ALA A 164 -6.61 -24.16 -5.86
C ALA A 164 -5.95 -25.08 -6.91
N HIS A 165 -5.05 -24.54 -7.75
CA HIS A 165 -4.31 -25.34 -8.72
C HIS A 165 -3.38 -26.37 -8.07
N ASN A 166 -2.71 -26.03 -6.97
CA ASN A 166 -1.85 -26.96 -6.25
C ASN A 166 -2.64 -28.08 -5.56
N MET A 167 -3.84 -27.80 -5.05
CA MET A 167 -4.71 -28.83 -4.47
C MET A 167 -5.22 -29.81 -5.52
N ASN A 168 -5.65 -29.31 -6.69
CA ASN A 168 -6.10 -30.17 -7.80
C ASN A 168 -4.98 -31.09 -8.33
N ALA A 169 -3.74 -30.61 -8.38
CA ALA A 169 -2.59 -31.42 -8.80
C ALA A 169 -2.19 -32.51 -7.78
N VAL A 170 -2.54 -32.35 -6.50
CA VAL A 170 -2.34 -33.37 -5.47
C VAL A 170 -3.43 -34.44 -5.56
N ASP A 171 -4.70 -34.05 -5.75
CA ASP A 171 -5.81 -35.01 -5.89
C ASP A 171 -5.69 -35.89 -7.15
N GLU A 172 -5.19 -35.36 -8.27
CA GLU A 172 -4.91 -36.16 -9.47
C GLU A 172 -3.81 -37.20 -9.26
N ASN A 173 -2.81 -36.92 -8.42
CA ASN A 173 -1.73 -37.86 -8.10
C ASN A 173 -2.15 -38.92 -7.07
N VAL A 174 -3.07 -38.62 -6.15
CA VAL A 174 -3.59 -39.58 -5.17
C VAL A 174 -4.55 -40.58 -5.83
N HIS A 175 -5.29 -40.17 -6.86
CA HIS A 175 -6.16 -41.07 -7.63
C HIS A 175 -5.45 -41.79 -8.80
N GLY A 176 -4.22 -41.41 -9.15
CA GLY A 176 -3.40 -42.07 -10.18
C GLY A 176 -2.62 -43.31 -9.72
N PHE A 177 -2.65 -43.66 -8.43
CA PHE A 177 -1.91 -44.79 -7.84
C PHE A 177 -2.82 -45.92 -7.31
N ASN A 178 -3.89 -46.24 -8.05
CA ASN A 178 -4.62 -47.50 -7.88
C ASN A 178 -4.67 -48.23 -9.23
N ILE A 179 -3.59 -48.93 -9.57
CA ILE A 179 -3.56 -50.03 -10.54
C ILE A 179 -2.75 -51.17 -9.92
#